data_AF-D8ULY7-F1
#
_entry.id   AF-D8ULY7-F1
#
_cell.length_a   1.000
_cell.length_b   1.000
_cell.length_c   1.000
_cell.angle_alpha   90.00
_cell.angle_beta   90.00
_cell.angle_gamma   90.00
#
_symmetry.space_group_name_H-M   'P 1'
#
loop_
_entity.id
_entity.type
_entity.pdbx_description
1 polymer ?
#
loop_
_entity_poly.entity_id
_entity_poly.type
_entity_poly.pdbx_seq_one_letter_code
_entity_poly.pdbx_strand_id
1 'polypeptide(L)'
;IGDDEHVWSDNGVFNIEGGCYAKCIGLTEEREPEIWKAIKFGTVLENVEIDPATREVDYESQKFTENTRASYPIEYMANARIPCVGGHPKNVILLACDAFGVLPPVSRLTLEQAMYHFISGYTAKVAGTEVGVTEPQATFSACFGSAFLMLHPYK
;
A
#
# COMPACT_ATOMS: atom_id res chain seq x y z
N ILE A 1 7.02 -0.61 10.25
CA ILE A 1 8.13 -1.59 10.04
C ILE A 1 8.57 -1.47 8.59
N GLY A 2 7.65 -1.65 7.66
CA GLY A 2 7.64 -1.05 6.33
C GLY A 2 6.19 -0.90 5.88
N ASP A 3 5.95 -0.46 4.65
CA ASP A 3 4.62 -0.21 4.09
C ASP A 3 4.10 -1.32 3.17
N ASP A 4 4.96 -2.03 2.44
CA ASP A 4 4.50 -2.99 1.41
C ASP A 4 4.99 -4.43 1.64
N GLU A 5 6.31 -4.66 1.68
CA GLU A 5 6.85 -6.03 1.60
C GLU A 5 7.52 -6.55 2.89
N HIS A 6 6.92 -7.56 3.52
CA HIS A 6 7.44 -8.21 4.73
C HIS A 6 7.62 -9.72 4.58
N VAL A 7 8.59 -10.27 5.30
CA VAL A 7 8.77 -11.71 5.49
C VAL A 7 8.51 -12.06 6.94
N TRP A 8 7.72 -13.11 7.19
CA TRP A 8 7.56 -13.73 8.50
C TRP A 8 8.42 -15.00 8.60
N SER A 9 9.42 -14.97 9.47
CA SER A 9 10.34 -16.08 9.78
C SER A 9 10.15 -16.62 11.21
N ASP A 10 10.96 -17.63 11.57
CA ASP A 10 11.02 -18.17 12.93
C ASP A 10 11.38 -17.11 14.00
N ASN A 11 11.97 -15.98 13.62
CA ASN A 11 12.38 -14.90 14.53
C ASN A 11 11.40 -13.71 14.56
N GLY A 12 10.30 -13.74 13.79
CA GLY A 12 9.36 -12.64 13.65
C GLY A 12 9.30 -12.09 12.22
N VAL A 13 8.91 -10.82 12.08
CA VAL A 13 8.75 -10.16 10.78
C VAL A 13 9.90 -9.20 10.47
N PHE A 14 10.30 -9.11 9.23
CA PHE A 14 11.25 -8.09 8.76
C PHE A 14 10.83 -7.50 7.41
N ASN A 15 11.20 -6.25 7.19
CA ASN A 15 10.99 -5.56 5.92
C ASN A 15 11.99 -6.04 4.87
N ILE A 16 11.53 -6.25 3.64
CA ILE A 16 12.41 -6.51 2.49
C ILE A 16 13.08 -5.20 2.04
N GLU A 17 12.38 -4.08 2.21
CA GLU A 17 12.72 -2.79 1.62
C GLU A 17 13.52 -1.87 2.57
N GLY A 18 14.11 -0.82 1.99
CA GLY A 18 14.79 0.27 2.71
C GLY A 18 14.06 1.63 2.64
N GLY A 19 12.81 1.63 2.16
CA GLY A 19 12.03 2.84 1.92
C GLY A 19 10.55 2.55 1.85
N CYS A 20 9.80 3.53 1.36
CA CYS A 20 8.39 3.41 1.04
C CYS A 20 8.15 3.92 -0.38
N TYR A 21 7.11 3.40 -1.04
CA TYR A 21 6.67 3.84 -2.37
C TYR A 21 5.20 4.24 -2.33
N ALA A 22 4.93 5.33 -1.61
CA ALA A 22 3.58 5.75 -1.28
C ALA A 22 2.84 6.34 -2.48
N LYS A 23 1.53 6.07 -2.56
CA LYS A 23 0.61 6.78 -3.45
C LYS A 23 0.40 8.20 -2.92
N CYS A 24 0.39 9.21 -3.79
CA CYS A 24 0.32 10.61 -3.37
C CYS A 24 -0.90 11.37 -3.91
N ILE A 25 -1.80 10.71 -4.63
CA ILE A 25 -3.04 11.35 -5.08
C ILE A 25 -3.91 11.73 -3.88
N GLY A 26 -4.37 12.98 -3.83
CA GLY A 26 -5.18 13.51 -2.73
C GLY A 26 -4.42 13.70 -1.41
N LEU A 27 -3.09 13.69 -1.45
CA LEU A 27 -2.25 13.84 -0.27
C LEU A 27 -2.33 15.27 0.29
N THR A 28 -2.64 15.39 1.58
CA THR A 28 -2.59 16.66 2.32
C THR A 28 -1.89 16.48 3.67
N GLU A 29 -1.29 17.54 4.19
CA GLU A 29 -0.62 17.50 5.51
C GLU A 29 -1.59 17.16 6.64
N GLU A 30 -2.85 17.58 6.55
CA GLU A 30 -3.86 17.35 7.59
C GLU A 30 -4.29 15.89 7.67
N ARG A 31 -4.43 15.21 6.52
CA ARG A 31 -4.89 13.82 6.46
C ARG A 31 -3.74 12.83 6.71
N GLU A 32 -2.58 13.10 6.13
CA GLU A 32 -1.44 12.18 6.11
C GLU A 32 -0.12 12.91 6.47
N PRO A 33 0.00 13.46 7.69
CA PRO A 33 1.10 14.33 8.07
C PRO A 33 2.48 13.67 8.01
N GLU A 34 2.56 12.36 8.25
CA GLU A 34 3.85 11.64 8.22
C GLU A 34 4.37 11.45 6.78
N ILE A 35 3.50 11.04 5.85
CA ILE A 35 3.84 10.89 4.43
C ILE A 35 4.18 12.26 3.85
N TRP A 36 3.39 13.29 4.15
CA TRP A 36 3.65 14.67 3.73
C TRP A 36 5.05 15.13 4.15
N LYS A 37 5.40 14.95 5.43
CA LYS A 37 6.72 15.36 5.98
C LYS A 37 7.87 14.48 5.50
N ALA A 38 7.58 13.26 5.06
CA ALA A 38 8.56 12.39 4.44
C ALA A 38 8.94 12.86 3.04
N ILE A 39 8.06 13.59 2.33
CA ILE A 39 8.37 14.16 1.03
C ILE A 39 9.23 15.42 1.21
N LYS A 40 10.55 15.26 1.00
CA LYS A 40 11.55 16.33 1.12
C LYS A 40 12.73 16.05 0.19
N PHE A 41 13.78 16.87 0.26
CA PHE A 41 14.97 16.65 -0.56
C PHE A 41 15.49 15.20 -0.42
N GLY A 42 15.68 14.51 -1.54
CA GLY A 42 16.01 13.09 -1.60
C GLY A 42 14.84 12.17 -1.98
N THR A 43 13.59 12.63 -1.84
CA THR A 43 12.41 11.94 -2.35
C THR A 43 12.35 12.00 -3.88
N VAL A 44 11.96 10.89 -4.50
CA VAL A 44 11.64 10.83 -5.93
C VAL A 44 10.13 10.91 -6.09
N LEU A 45 9.66 11.96 -6.75
CA LEU A 45 8.25 12.10 -7.13
C LEU A 45 8.06 11.57 -8.55
N GLU A 46 6.98 10.83 -8.76
CA GLU A 46 6.68 10.17 -10.03
C GLU A 46 5.28 10.55 -10.50
N ASN A 47 5.22 11.05 -11.75
CA ASN A 47 3.99 11.43 -12.46
C ASN A 47 3.08 12.45 -11.75
N VAL A 48 3.63 13.26 -10.85
CA VAL A 48 2.93 14.40 -10.24
C VAL A 48 2.98 15.65 -11.14
N GLU A 49 1.98 16.52 -11.03
CA GLU A 49 2.04 17.85 -11.64
C GLU A 49 2.78 18.81 -10.69
N ILE A 50 3.63 19.66 -11.26
CA ILE A 50 4.43 20.63 -10.52
C ILE A 50 4.19 22.01 -11.14
N ASP A 51 3.87 23.00 -10.31
CA ASP A 51 3.79 24.38 -10.77
C ASP A 51 5.18 24.86 -11.20
N PRO A 52 5.35 25.34 -12.45
CA PRO A 52 6.67 25.69 -12.97
C PRO A 52 7.27 26.93 -12.31
N ALA A 53 6.45 27.79 -11.70
CA ALA A 53 6.87 29.02 -11.03
C ALA A 53 7.13 28.80 -9.53
N THR A 54 6.20 28.17 -8.81
CA THR A 54 6.32 27.96 -7.35
C THR A 54 7.07 26.69 -6.99
N ARG A 55 7.17 25.73 -7.93
CA ARG A 55 7.71 24.38 -7.72
C ARG A 55 6.89 23.54 -6.73
N GLU A 56 5.70 23.99 -6.37
CA GLU A 56 4.76 23.23 -5.54
C GLU A 56 4.17 22.07 -6.34
N VAL A 57 3.91 20.98 -5.64
CA VAL A 57 3.31 19.77 -6.22
C VAL A 57 1.80 19.88 -6.07
N ASP A 58 1.07 19.66 -7.17
CA ASP A 58 -0.38 19.51 -7.13
C ASP A 58 -0.73 18.03 -6.96
N TYR A 59 -1.02 17.64 -5.71
CA TYR A 59 -1.41 16.27 -5.36
C TYR A 59 -2.86 15.92 -5.73
N GLU A 60 -3.68 16.89 -6.13
CA GLU A 60 -5.04 16.62 -6.64
C GLU A 60 -5.02 16.39 -8.16
N SER A 61 -3.96 16.79 -8.86
CA SER A 61 -3.86 16.61 -10.31
C SER A 61 -3.72 15.15 -10.72
N GLN A 62 -4.64 14.73 -11.58
CA GLN A 62 -4.63 13.42 -12.25
C GLN A 62 -4.19 13.52 -13.71
N LYS A 63 -3.58 14.64 -14.12
CA LYS A 63 -3.27 14.96 -15.52
C LYS A 63 -2.49 13.86 -16.25
N PHE A 64 -1.59 13.18 -15.53
CA PHE A 64 -0.80 12.07 -16.06
C PHE A 64 -1.38 10.71 -15.68
N THR A 65 -1.79 10.55 -14.42
CA THR A 65 -2.35 9.31 -13.86
C THR A 65 -2.95 9.57 -12.48
N GLU A 66 -3.88 8.72 -12.03
CA GLU A 66 -4.33 8.68 -10.62
C GLU A 66 -3.34 7.94 -9.70
N ASN A 67 -2.34 7.24 -10.27
CA ASN A 67 -1.32 6.50 -9.53
C ASN A 67 -0.03 7.32 -9.39
N THR A 68 -0.16 8.57 -8.95
CA THR A 68 0.99 9.41 -8.60
C THR A 68 1.70 8.85 -7.36
N ARG A 69 3.03 8.96 -7.31
CA ARG A 69 3.84 8.27 -6.30
C ARG A 69 4.97 9.13 -5.74
N ALA A 70 5.39 8.81 -4.53
CA ALA A 70 6.61 9.31 -3.91
C ALA A 70 7.41 8.13 -3.34
N SER A 71 8.68 8.01 -3.77
CA SER A 71 9.64 7.08 -3.19
C SER A 71 10.59 7.81 -2.26
N TYR A 72 10.69 7.37 -1.01
CA TYR A 72 11.56 7.96 0.00
C TYR A 72 12.15 6.88 0.92
N PRO A 73 13.36 7.12 1.48
CA PRO A 73 14.00 6.19 2.38
C PRO A 73 13.25 6.09 3.71
N ILE A 74 13.35 4.95 4.39
CA ILE A 74 12.55 4.65 5.58
C ILE A 74 12.86 5.61 6.73
N GLU A 75 14.06 6.17 6.77
CA GLU A 75 14.52 7.19 7.72
C GLU A 75 13.73 8.50 7.62
N TYR A 76 12.97 8.72 6.54
CA TYR A 76 12.14 9.91 6.41
C TYR A 76 10.83 9.78 7.20
N MET A 77 10.41 8.57 7.53
CA MET A 77 9.29 8.29 8.42
C MET A 77 9.74 8.43 9.88
N ALA A 78 9.27 9.47 10.56
CA ALA A 78 9.69 9.79 11.93
C ALA A 78 9.44 8.65 12.93
N ASN A 79 8.35 7.90 12.73
CA ASN A 79 7.95 6.77 13.57
C ASN A 79 8.37 5.41 13.01
N ALA A 80 9.26 5.38 12.01
CA ALA A 80 9.80 4.12 11.52
C ALA A 80 10.62 3.42 12.60
N ARG A 81 10.54 2.09 12.57
CA ARG A 81 11.36 1.23 13.43
C ARG A 81 12.64 0.89 12.70
N ILE A 82 13.79 1.24 13.28
CA ILE A 82 15.12 0.95 12.72
C ILE A 82 15.91 0.14 13.77
N PRO A 83 16.37 -1.10 13.46
CA PRO A 83 16.18 -1.83 12.20
C PRO A 83 14.71 -2.22 11.97
N CYS A 84 14.33 -2.39 10.70
CA CYS A 84 12.95 -2.67 10.26
C CYS A 84 12.54 -4.13 10.54
N VAL A 85 12.62 -4.54 11.80
CA VAL A 85 12.37 -5.91 12.29
C VAL A 85 11.45 -5.88 13.51
N GLY A 86 10.42 -6.72 13.53
CA GLY A 86 9.47 -6.90 14.63
C GLY A 86 9.38 -8.35 15.08
N GLY A 87 8.72 -8.59 16.23
CA GLY A 87 8.41 -9.95 16.70
C GLY A 87 7.26 -10.60 15.91
N HIS A 88 6.78 -11.75 16.37
CA HIS A 88 5.64 -12.42 15.74
C HIS A 88 4.37 -11.54 15.76
N PRO A 89 3.65 -11.40 14.63
CA PRO A 89 2.39 -10.68 14.57
C PRO A 89 1.36 -11.27 15.53
N LYS A 90 0.76 -10.41 16.34
CA LYS A 90 -0.36 -10.79 17.22
C LYS A 90 -1.72 -10.63 16.54
N ASN A 91 -1.76 -9.85 15.46
CA ASN A 91 -2.95 -9.58 14.66
C ASN A 91 -2.56 -9.64 13.18
N VAL A 92 -3.41 -10.23 12.36
CA VAL A 92 -3.32 -10.21 10.90
C VAL A 92 -4.60 -9.56 10.39
N ILE A 93 -4.46 -8.57 9.52
CA ILE A 93 -5.57 -7.80 8.97
C ILE A 93 -5.57 -8.01 7.46
N LEU A 94 -6.73 -8.38 6.92
CA LEU A 94 -6.95 -8.50 5.48
C LEU A 94 -7.73 -7.27 5.02
N LEU A 95 -7.10 -6.40 4.23
CA LEU A 95 -7.73 -5.20 3.70
C LEU A 95 -8.40 -5.52 2.36
N ALA A 96 -9.71 -5.33 2.28
CA ALA A 96 -10.48 -5.54 1.06
C ALA A 96 -11.16 -4.22 0.66
N CYS A 97 -10.81 -3.70 -0.52
CA CYS A 97 -11.55 -2.60 -1.12
C CYS A 97 -12.82 -3.18 -1.77
N ASP A 98 -13.93 -3.14 -1.04
CA ASP A 98 -15.19 -3.72 -1.51
C ASP A 98 -15.99 -2.72 -2.35
N ALA A 99 -15.92 -2.87 -3.68
CA ALA A 99 -16.64 -2.04 -4.62
C ALA A 99 -18.18 -2.22 -4.56
N PHE A 100 -18.68 -3.30 -3.97
CA PHE A 100 -20.12 -3.57 -3.86
C PHE A 100 -20.74 -3.07 -2.55
N GLY A 101 -19.93 -2.67 -1.56
CA GLY A 101 -20.42 -2.19 -0.26
C GLY A 101 -21.21 -3.23 0.54
N VAL A 102 -20.86 -4.52 0.39
CA VAL A 102 -21.52 -5.67 1.05
C VAL A 102 -20.77 -6.09 2.32
N LEU A 103 -19.43 -6.03 2.30
CA LEU A 103 -18.63 -6.41 3.45
C LEU A 103 -18.85 -5.41 4.60
N PRO A 104 -18.95 -5.89 5.86
CA PRO A 104 -18.96 -4.99 7.01
C PRO A 104 -17.61 -4.29 7.15
N PRO A 105 -17.55 -3.10 7.79
CA PRO A 105 -16.29 -2.36 7.95
C PRO A 105 -15.18 -3.16 8.68
N VAL A 106 -15.57 -4.07 9.57
CA VAL A 106 -14.64 -4.97 10.26
C VAL A 106 -15.33 -6.29 10.59
N SER A 107 -14.61 -7.40 10.44
CA SER A 107 -15.05 -8.73 10.87
C SER A 107 -13.92 -9.47 11.57
N ARG A 108 -14.22 -10.10 12.71
CA ARG A 108 -13.27 -11.03 13.35
C ARG A 108 -13.48 -12.42 12.77
N LEU A 109 -12.52 -12.86 11.97
CA LEU A 109 -12.60 -14.14 11.27
C LEU A 109 -12.27 -15.33 12.18
N THR A 110 -12.91 -16.47 11.94
CA THR A 110 -12.38 -17.76 12.41
C THR A 110 -11.15 -18.16 11.61
N LEU A 111 -10.46 -19.23 12.01
CA LEU A 111 -9.29 -19.73 11.30
C LEU A 111 -9.64 -20.14 9.86
N GLU A 112 -10.75 -20.85 9.68
CA GLU A 112 -11.22 -21.31 8.37
C GLU A 112 -11.59 -20.13 7.47
N GLN A 113 -12.24 -19.11 8.04
CA GLN A 113 -12.56 -17.88 7.31
C GLN A 113 -11.30 -17.11 6.93
N ALA A 114 -10.31 -17.02 7.84
CA ALA A 114 -9.03 -16.37 7.54
C ALA A 114 -8.32 -17.06 6.37
N MET A 115 -8.22 -18.39 6.38
CA MET A 115 -7.65 -19.15 5.26
C MET A 115 -8.44 -18.94 3.96
N TYR A 116 -9.77 -19.02 4.02
CA TYR A 116 -10.64 -18.83 2.86
C TYR A 116 -10.47 -17.43 2.25
N HIS A 117 -10.57 -16.38 3.06
CA HIS A 117 -10.46 -15.00 2.60
C HIS A 117 -9.06 -14.66 2.13
N PHE A 118 -8.02 -15.21 2.77
CA PHE A 118 -6.64 -15.01 2.35
C PHE A 118 -6.37 -15.61 0.96
N ILE A 119 -6.76 -16.88 0.75
CA ILE A 119 -6.56 -17.55 -0.55
C ILE A 119 -7.46 -16.91 -1.62
N SER A 120 -8.68 -16.51 -1.28
CA SER A 120 -9.59 -15.85 -2.23
C SER A 120 -9.06 -14.47 -2.63
N GLY A 121 -8.57 -13.69 -1.66
CA GLY A 121 -8.01 -12.36 -1.89
C GLY A 121 -8.97 -11.41 -2.60
N TYR A 122 -10.24 -11.42 -2.18
CA TYR A 122 -11.24 -10.50 -2.72
C TYR A 122 -10.88 -9.05 -2.38
N THR A 123 -10.80 -8.21 -3.40
CA THR A 123 -10.59 -6.76 -3.31
C THR A 123 -11.01 -6.10 -4.62
N ALA A 124 -10.74 -4.82 -4.80
CA ALA A 124 -10.92 -4.12 -6.07
C ALA A 124 -9.56 -3.71 -6.64
N LYS A 125 -9.40 -3.81 -7.96
CA LYS A 125 -8.35 -3.09 -8.67
C LYS A 125 -8.71 -1.62 -8.68
N VAL A 126 -7.87 -0.81 -8.06
CA VAL A 126 -8.04 0.66 -8.03
C VAL A 126 -7.60 1.21 -9.38
N ALA A 127 -8.27 2.27 -9.85
CA ALA A 127 -7.90 2.93 -11.09
C ALA A 127 -6.43 3.40 -11.06
N GLY A 128 -5.75 3.21 -12.19
CA GLY A 128 -4.36 3.59 -12.41
C GLY A 128 -3.26 2.63 -11.87
N THR A 129 -3.60 1.57 -11.13
CA THR A 129 -2.57 0.62 -10.64
C THR A 129 -2.11 -0.37 -11.71
N GLU A 130 -2.95 -0.66 -12.71
CA GLU A 130 -2.62 -1.49 -13.87
C GLU A 130 -3.06 -0.80 -15.17
N VAL A 131 -2.34 -1.04 -16.26
CA VAL A 131 -2.65 -0.46 -17.57
C VAL A 131 -4.06 -0.89 -18.02
N GLY A 132 -4.94 0.08 -18.23
CA GLY A 132 -6.31 -0.14 -18.73
C GLY A 132 -7.40 -0.20 -17.65
N VAL A 133 -7.06 -0.07 -16.36
CA VAL A 133 -8.06 0.01 -15.27
C VAL A 133 -8.41 1.47 -15.00
N THR A 134 -9.61 1.89 -15.39
CA THR A 134 -10.11 3.28 -15.24
C THR A 134 -11.20 3.44 -14.18
N GLU A 135 -11.83 2.34 -13.75
CA GLU A 135 -12.85 2.33 -12.70
C GLU A 135 -12.56 1.16 -11.74
N PRO A 136 -12.97 1.23 -10.46
CA PRO A 136 -12.80 0.12 -9.52
C PRO A 136 -13.44 -1.17 -10.04
N GLN A 137 -12.63 -2.20 -10.27
CA GLN A 137 -13.10 -3.50 -10.71
C GLN A 137 -12.89 -4.54 -9.63
N ALA A 138 -13.97 -5.18 -9.19
CA ALA A 138 -13.91 -6.30 -8.27
C ALA A 138 -13.00 -7.40 -8.84
N THR A 139 -12.11 -7.93 -8.00
CA THR A 139 -11.15 -8.96 -8.37
C THR A 139 -10.89 -9.93 -7.23
N PHE A 140 -10.33 -11.08 -7.59
CA PHE A 140 -9.84 -12.08 -6.66
C PHE A 140 -8.34 -12.24 -6.90
N SER A 141 -7.56 -11.52 -6.10
CA SER A 141 -6.10 -11.53 -6.15
C SER A 141 -5.61 -12.45 -5.03
N ALA A 142 -5.40 -13.72 -5.34
CA ALA A 142 -4.99 -14.72 -4.35
C ALA A 142 -3.85 -14.21 -3.43
N CYS A 143 -4.00 -14.42 -2.12
CA CYS A 143 -3.09 -13.93 -1.09
C CYS A 143 -2.93 -12.39 -1.06
N PHE A 144 -3.87 -11.65 -1.65
CA PHE A 144 -3.82 -10.19 -1.87
C PHE A 144 -2.65 -9.72 -2.75
N GLY A 145 -2.01 -10.62 -3.51
CA GLY A 145 -0.79 -10.33 -4.27
C GLY A 145 -0.54 -11.26 -5.45
N SER A 146 -1.60 -11.71 -6.14
CA SER A 146 -1.49 -12.74 -7.20
C SER A 146 -0.50 -12.40 -8.31
N ALA A 147 -0.32 -11.11 -8.62
CA ALA A 147 0.64 -10.62 -9.61
C ALA A 147 2.10 -10.92 -9.25
N PHE A 148 2.40 -11.18 -7.98
CA PHE A 148 3.75 -11.37 -7.45
C PHE A 148 3.99 -12.79 -6.93
N LEU A 149 2.98 -13.67 -6.99
CA LEU A 149 3.10 -15.04 -6.50
C LEU A 149 3.92 -15.90 -7.47
N MET A 150 5.05 -16.42 -6.98
CA MET A 150 5.87 -17.40 -7.70
C MET A 150 5.47 -18.85 -7.44
N LEU A 151 4.68 -19.09 -6.38
CA LEU A 151 4.18 -20.40 -5.99
C LEU A 151 2.66 -20.42 -5.99
N HIS A 152 2.09 -21.63 -5.98
CA HIS A 152 0.65 -21.80 -5.85
C HIS A 152 0.16 -21.23 -4.49
N PRO A 153 -1.01 -20.56 -4.40
CA PRO A 153 -1.53 -19.94 -3.16
C PRO A 153 -1.73 -20.85 -1.93
N TYR A 154 -1.56 -22.16 -2.10
CA TYR A 154 -1.67 -23.17 -1.03
C TYR A 154 -0.31 -23.65 -0.52
N LYS A 155 0.80 -23.05 -1.00
CA LYS A 155 2.16 -23.39 -0.61
C LYS A 155 2.64 -22.57 0.58
#